data_AF-A0A7L0QXQ8-F1
#
_entry.id   AF-A0A7L0QXQ8-F1
#
_cell.length_a   1.000
_cell.length_b   1.000
_cell.length_c   1.000
_cell.angle_alpha   90.00
_cell.angle_beta   90.00
_cell.angle_gamma   90.00
#
_symmetry.space_group_name_H-M   'P 1'
#
loop_
_entity.id
_entity.type
_entity.pdbx_description
1 polymer ?
#
loop_
_entity_poly.entity_id
_entity_poly.type
_entity_poly.pdbx_seq_one_letter_code
_entity_poly.pdbx_strand_id
1 'polypeptide(L)'
;FMQASWDVEEVQAEGIQYLASFVEDKTAFPHLLTCTEVITLAMKVHTNSLDLQVEGCTLLLEILSQALEQGVMMALDESVASCLLHTVRKHSENEEFLSMLCTLLMMVSASEVAAENLKKVGIIPDLLSVLRRFLHNDQICFSCCGVLWSLAVSEDNADQAVLASAVPVTSAVLQEHLQNGVIAESACSALWALALQGCLADSDYEPTAALLLDALRMNPERTRLVQNGCLALASLVRLSETAALAILLDSKGSGTELIKHQYHLHSHEPRVAEALCLLMKEMVQYDEVMLNMRSQKMEKLLSEIKFQFPFS
;
A
#
# COMPACT_ATOMS: atom_id res chain seq x y z
N PHE A 1 32.02 9.12 18.07
CA PHE A 1 32.80 7.88 17.97
C PHE A 1 32.55 7.19 16.63
N MET A 2 31.31 6.81 16.30
CA MET A 2 30.96 6.22 15.00
C MET A 2 31.52 6.96 13.78
N GLN A 3 31.40 8.29 13.72
CA GLN A 3 31.96 9.10 12.61
C GLN A 3 33.50 9.09 12.52
N ALA A 4 34.20 8.90 13.64
CA ALA A 4 35.66 8.92 13.68
C ALA A 4 36.29 7.59 13.28
N SER A 5 35.52 6.50 13.33
CA SER A 5 35.96 5.14 12.99
C SER A 5 34.89 4.46 12.14
N TRP A 6 34.49 5.16 11.08
CA TRP A 6 33.38 4.80 10.19
C TRP A 6 33.63 3.48 9.44
N ASP A 7 34.89 3.12 9.24
CA ASP A 7 35.37 1.92 8.53
C ASP A 7 35.52 0.69 9.43
N VAL A 8 35.34 0.81 10.74
CA VAL A 8 35.46 -0.31 11.69
C VAL A 8 34.07 -0.83 12.04
N GLU A 9 33.76 -2.06 11.63
CA GLU A 9 32.46 -2.70 11.81
C GLU A 9 32.06 -2.79 13.29
N GLU A 10 32.97 -3.26 14.17
CA GLU A 10 32.65 -3.43 15.59
C GLU A 10 32.29 -2.09 16.25
N VAL A 11 32.97 -1.00 15.85
CA VAL A 11 32.68 0.35 16.35
C VAL A 11 31.31 0.84 15.89
N GLN A 12 30.91 0.51 14.67
CA GLN A 12 29.58 0.87 14.17
C GLN A 12 28.49 0.07 14.89
N ALA A 13 28.68 -1.24 15.06
CA ALA A 13 27.73 -2.10 15.78
C ALA A 13 27.56 -1.66 17.25
N GLU A 14 28.66 -1.47 17.99
CA GLU A 14 28.60 -0.94 19.37
C GLU A 14 27.93 0.44 19.43
N GLY A 15 28.17 1.29 18.42
CA GLY A 15 27.53 2.59 18.30
C GLY A 15 26.02 2.50 18.10
N ILE A 16 25.55 1.62 17.21
CA ILE A 16 24.12 1.38 16.97
C ILE A 16 23.46 0.81 18.23
N GLN A 17 24.08 -0.18 18.88
CA GLN A 17 23.57 -0.75 20.14
C GLN A 17 23.50 0.30 21.25
N TYR A 18 24.50 1.18 21.35
CA TYR A 18 24.48 2.28 22.30
C TYR A 18 23.32 3.24 22.02
N LEU A 19 23.07 3.61 20.76
CA LEU A 19 21.92 4.45 20.39
C LEU A 19 20.59 3.75 20.70
N ALA A 20 20.49 2.44 20.45
CA ALA A 20 19.30 1.66 20.74
C ALA A 20 18.92 1.68 22.23
N SER A 21 19.92 1.74 23.13
CA SER A 21 19.66 1.85 24.58
C SER A 21 18.89 3.11 25.00
N PHE A 22 18.85 4.15 24.15
CA PHE A 22 18.14 5.40 24.41
C PHE A 22 16.74 5.47 23.80
N VAL A 23 16.32 4.45 23.05
CA VAL A 23 15.02 4.45 22.36
C VAL A 23 13.89 4.68 23.36
N GLU A 24 13.89 4.01 24.50
CA GLU A 24 12.83 4.19 25.51
C GLU A 24 12.91 5.54 26.28
N ASP A 25 14.02 6.27 26.14
CA ASP A 25 14.20 7.57 26.80
C ASP A 25 13.59 8.70 25.97
N LYS A 26 12.41 9.16 26.41
CA LYS A 26 11.68 10.28 25.80
C LYS A 26 12.50 11.57 25.70
N THR A 27 13.49 11.78 26.57
CA THR A 27 14.35 12.96 26.52
C THR A 27 15.44 12.86 25.45
N ALA A 28 15.84 11.64 25.11
CA ALA A 28 16.83 11.37 24.08
C ALA A 28 16.21 11.28 22.67
N PHE A 29 14.91 11.01 22.57
CA PHE A 29 14.21 10.82 21.29
C PHE A 29 14.45 11.92 20.23
N PRO A 30 14.39 13.23 20.54
CA PRO A 30 14.69 14.27 19.54
C PRO A 30 16.10 14.17 18.97
N HIS A 31 17.07 13.70 19.76
CA HIS A 31 18.44 13.49 19.33
C HIS A 31 18.59 12.23 18.49
N LEU A 32 17.84 11.16 18.81
CA LEU A 32 17.82 9.93 18.01
C LEU A 32 17.31 10.17 16.58
N LEU A 33 16.33 11.06 16.40
CA LEU A 33 15.85 11.43 15.06
C LEU A 33 16.99 11.99 14.18
N THR A 34 17.90 12.78 14.77
CA THR A 34 19.06 13.34 14.06
C THR A 34 20.16 12.31 13.76
N CYS A 35 20.08 11.11 14.34
CA CYS A 35 21.07 10.06 14.15
C CYS A 35 20.74 9.11 12.99
N THR A 36 19.58 9.26 12.34
CA THR A 36 19.14 8.41 11.21
C THR A 36 20.15 8.41 10.04
N GLU A 37 20.73 9.55 9.71
CA GLU A 37 21.81 9.66 8.70
C GLU A 37 23.08 8.90 9.12
N VAL A 38 23.43 8.91 10.41
CA VAL A 38 24.63 8.22 10.90
C VAL A 38 24.42 6.70 10.87
N ILE A 39 23.24 6.23 11.27
CA ILE A 39 22.88 4.80 11.24
C ILE A 39 22.90 4.29 9.80
N THR A 40 22.29 5.02 8.88
CA THR A 40 22.22 4.64 7.46
C THR A 40 23.57 4.74 6.77
N LEU A 41 24.43 5.69 7.15
CA LEU A 41 25.81 5.72 6.68
C LEU A 41 26.60 4.49 7.14
N ALA A 42 26.46 4.09 8.40
CA ALA A 42 27.09 2.86 8.91
C ALA A 42 26.63 1.63 8.10
N MET A 43 25.32 1.51 7.86
CA MET A 43 24.76 0.45 7.02
C MET A 43 25.31 0.49 5.59
N LYS A 44 25.46 1.68 5.01
CA LYS A 44 26.00 1.87 3.66
C LYS A 44 27.48 1.50 3.53
N VAL A 45 28.28 1.70 4.58
CA VAL A 45 29.69 1.29 4.59
C VAL A 45 29.81 -0.23 4.77
N HIS A 46 29.02 -0.80 5.68
CA HIS A 46 29.12 -2.20 6.10
C HIS A 46 28.03 -3.08 5.48
N THR A 47 27.85 -2.99 4.17
CA THR A 47 26.77 -3.68 3.44
C THR A 47 26.87 -5.21 3.46
N ASN A 48 28.07 -5.76 3.73
CA ASN A 48 28.30 -7.20 3.83
C ASN A 48 27.98 -7.77 5.22
N SER A 49 27.89 -6.93 6.25
CA SER A 49 27.55 -7.37 7.60
C SER A 49 26.04 -7.40 7.76
N LEU A 50 25.47 -8.60 7.67
CA LEU A 50 24.02 -8.79 7.86
C LEU A 50 23.59 -8.34 9.26
N ASP A 51 24.38 -8.67 10.28
CA ASP A 51 24.08 -8.31 11.67
C ASP A 51 23.97 -6.78 11.83
N LEU A 52 24.92 -6.02 11.26
CA LEU A 52 24.85 -4.56 11.29
C LEU A 52 23.65 -4.01 10.50
N GLN A 53 23.30 -4.62 9.35
CA GLN A 53 22.09 -4.23 8.62
C GLN A 53 20.82 -4.47 9.45
N VAL A 54 20.74 -5.61 10.15
CA VAL A 54 19.62 -5.96 11.02
C VAL A 54 19.53 -4.95 12.16
N GLU A 55 20.60 -4.76 12.92
CA GLU A 55 20.63 -3.81 14.04
C GLU A 55 20.28 -2.38 13.60
N GLY A 56 20.83 -1.93 12.49
CA GLY A 56 20.54 -0.61 11.92
C GLY A 56 19.06 -0.46 11.53
N CYS A 57 18.50 -1.43 10.81
CA CYS A 57 17.09 -1.42 10.42
C CYS A 57 16.14 -1.53 11.64
N THR A 58 16.47 -2.34 12.64
CA THR A 58 15.70 -2.46 13.89
C THR A 58 15.65 -1.11 14.60
N LEU A 59 16.80 -0.45 14.79
CA LEU A 59 16.85 0.86 15.42
C LEU A 59 16.06 1.92 14.64
N LEU A 60 16.16 1.93 13.30
CA LEU A 60 15.39 2.86 12.47
C LEU A 60 13.87 2.61 12.61
N LEU A 61 13.43 1.36 12.66
CA LEU A 61 12.03 1.00 12.88
C LEU A 61 11.52 1.47 14.25
N GLU A 62 12.31 1.29 15.30
CA GLU A 62 11.95 1.74 16.64
C GLU A 62 11.83 3.27 16.71
N ILE A 63 12.80 3.99 16.13
CA ILE A 63 12.76 5.46 16.03
C ILE A 63 11.50 5.92 15.29
N LEU A 64 11.18 5.30 14.15
CA LEU A 64 9.99 5.67 13.36
C LEU A 64 8.68 5.32 14.06
N SER A 65 8.63 4.21 14.78
CA SER A 65 7.46 3.81 15.57
C SER A 65 7.15 4.85 16.63
N GLN A 66 8.17 5.32 17.35
CA GLN A 66 8.01 6.39 18.32
C GLN A 66 7.71 7.75 17.71
N ALA A 67 8.30 8.05 16.54
CA ALA A 67 7.99 9.28 15.81
C ALA A 67 6.50 9.34 15.47
N LEU A 68 5.94 8.22 14.99
CA LEU A 68 4.53 8.09 14.67
C LEU A 68 3.64 8.27 15.91
N GLU A 69 3.99 7.68 17.05
CA GLU A 69 3.26 7.87 18.31
C GLU A 69 3.25 9.34 18.78
N GLN A 70 4.32 10.07 18.49
CA GLN A 70 4.47 11.49 18.82
C GLN A 70 3.94 12.43 17.73
N GLY A 71 3.42 11.90 16.61
CA GLY A 71 2.94 12.69 15.48
C GLY A 71 4.03 13.43 14.70
N VAL A 72 5.28 12.99 14.82
CA VAL A 72 6.43 13.54 14.11
C VAL A 72 6.60 12.79 12.80
N MET A 73 6.44 13.48 11.68
CA MET A 73 6.71 12.91 10.36
C MET A 73 8.20 13.03 10.05
N MET A 74 8.86 11.90 9.79
CA MET A 74 10.25 11.90 9.38
C MET A 74 10.36 12.13 7.87
N ALA A 75 11.14 13.13 7.49
CA ALA A 75 11.64 13.25 6.12
C ALA A 75 12.96 12.49 6.06
N LEU A 76 13.01 11.42 5.26
CA LEU A 76 14.27 10.80 4.92
C LEU A 76 14.82 11.47 3.68
N ASP A 77 16.12 11.73 3.70
CA ASP A 77 16.82 12.25 2.55
C ASP A 77 16.94 11.19 1.44
N GLU A 78 17.40 11.62 0.27
CA GLU A 78 17.64 10.73 -0.86
C GLU A 78 18.78 9.73 -0.59
N SER A 79 19.71 10.06 0.31
CA SER A 79 20.87 9.23 0.63
C SER A 79 20.48 7.99 1.43
N VAL A 80 19.54 8.14 2.37
CA VAL A 80 18.90 7.07 3.11
C VAL A 80 18.05 6.21 2.19
N ALA A 81 17.23 6.82 1.33
CA ALA A 81 16.45 6.07 0.33
C ALA A 81 17.36 5.20 -0.55
N SER A 82 18.49 5.75 -1.02
CA SER A 82 19.49 5.01 -1.79
C SER A 82 20.16 3.89 -0.99
N CYS A 83 20.42 4.10 0.31
CA CYS A 83 20.96 3.08 1.19
C CYS A 83 19.99 1.90 1.33
N LEU A 84 18.72 2.17 1.67
CA LEU A 84 17.69 1.14 1.84
C LEU A 84 17.47 0.34 0.56
N LEU A 85 17.45 1.01 -0.60
CA LEU A 85 17.39 0.36 -1.91
C LEU A 85 18.56 -0.62 -2.12
N HIS A 86 19.79 -0.19 -1.80
CA HIS A 86 20.96 -1.05 -1.91
C HIS A 86 20.86 -2.27 -0.98
N THR A 87 20.39 -2.06 0.25
CA THR A 87 20.17 -3.12 1.24
C THR A 87 19.13 -4.14 0.75
N VAL A 88 18.02 -3.70 0.14
CA VAL A 88 17.02 -4.60 -0.50
C VAL A 88 17.68 -5.48 -1.56
N ARG A 89 18.48 -4.88 -2.45
CA ARG A 89 19.15 -5.60 -3.54
C ARG A 89 20.17 -6.62 -3.03
N LYS A 90 20.98 -6.20 -2.05
CA LYS A 90 22.06 -7.02 -1.49
C LYS A 90 21.53 -8.25 -0.77
N HIS A 91 20.44 -8.08 -0.01
CA HIS A 91 19.86 -9.13 0.82
C HIS A 91 18.55 -9.67 0.26
N SER A 92 18.38 -9.65 -1.06
CA SER A 92 17.13 -9.99 -1.73
C SER A 92 16.66 -11.44 -1.51
N GLU A 93 17.52 -12.31 -1.01
CA GLU A 93 17.23 -13.73 -0.73
C GLU A 93 16.89 -13.99 0.75
N ASN A 94 17.10 -13.02 1.64
CA ASN A 94 16.84 -13.17 3.07
C ASN A 94 15.41 -12.71 3.40
N GLU A 95 14.46 -13.64 3.43
CA GLU A 95 13.05 -13.38 3.67
C GLU A 95 12.76 -12.71 5.03
N GLU A 96 13.40 -13.19 6.09
CA GLU A 96 13.20 -12.67 7.45
C GLU A 96 13.63 -11.21 7.54
N PHE A 97 14.83 -10.90 7.02
CA PHE A 97 15.33 -9.54 6.97
C PHE A 97 14.50 -8.64 6.06
N LEU A 98 14.05 -9.15 4.90
CA LEU A 98 13.18 -8.40 4.00
C LEU A 98 11.82 -8.09 4.61
N SER A 99 11.26 -8.96 5.45
CA SER A 99 10.02 -8.70 6.18
C SER A 99 10.14 -7.44 7.05
N MET A 100 11.26 -7.33 7.77
CA MET A 100 11.58 -6.14 8.58
C MET A 100 11.85 -4.91 7.71
N LEU A 101 12.68 -5.06 6.67
CA LEU A 101 13.05 -3.95 5.79
C LEU A 101 11.86 -3.40 4.99
N CYS A 102 10.93 -4.25 4.53
CA CYS A 102 9.72 -3.80 3.85
C CYS A 102 8.79 -3.07 4.82
N THR A 103 8.71 -3.50 6.08
CA THR A 103 7.97 -2.79 7.14
C THR A 103 8.57 -1.39 7.36
N LEU A 104 9.91 -1.30 7.40
CA LEU A 104 10.61 -0.02 7.51
C LEU A 104 10.27 0.89 6.34
N LEU A 105 10.36 0.38 5.11
CA LEU A 105 10.02 1.14 3.90
C LEU A 105 8.56 1.63 3.92
N MET A 106 7.62 0.81 4.40
CA MET A 106 6.20 1.18 4.51
C MET A 106 5.99 2.33 5.51
N MET A 107 6.65 2.28 6.67
CA MET A 107 6.55 3.36 7.66
C MET A 107 7.19 4.65 7.15
N VAL A 108 8.32 4.52 6.47
CA VAL A 108 9.00 5.65 5.82
C VAL A 108 8.13 6.29 4.75
N SER A 109 7.49 5.48 3.89
CA SER A 109 6.68 5.98 2.77
C SER A 109 5.37 6.64 3.21
N ALA A 110 5.05 6.68 4.51
CA ALA A 110 3.95 7.50 5.02
C ALA A 110 4.24 9.00 4.88
N SER A 111 5.51 9.40 4.80
CA SER A 111 5.95 10.76 4.51
C SER A 111 5.99 10.98 3.00
N GLU A 112 5.32 12.01 2.50
CA GLU A 112 5.29 12.37 1.07
C GLU A 112 6.70 12.59 0.51
N VAL A 113 7.53 13.36 1.21
CA VAL A 113 8.92 13.61 0.82
C VAL A 113 9.74 12.31 0.74
N ALA A 114 9.54 11.40 1.69
CA ALA A 114 10.26 10.13 1.69
C ALA A 114 9.76 9.19 0.58
N ALA A 115 8.45 9.17 0.32
CA ALA A 115 7.85 8.43 -0.80
C ALA A 115 8.40 8.94 -2.14
N GLU A 116 8.50 10.26 -2.33
CA GLU A 116 9.14 10.86 -3.51
C GLU A 116 10.61 10.42 -3.63
N ASN A 117 11.39 10.46 -2.55
CA ASN A 117 12.79 10.06 -2.59
C ASN A 117 12.96 8.57 -2.91
N LEU A 118 12.13 7.69 -2.34
CA LEU A 118 12.07 6.27 -2.68
C LEU A 118 11.72 6.04 -4.17
N LYS A 119 10.82 6.86 -4.70
CA LYS A 119 10.43 6.84 -6.12
C LYS A 119 11.59 7.30 -7.02
N LYS A 120 12.28 8.39 -6.67
CA LYS A 120 13.44 8.94 -7.39
C LYS A 120 14.60 7.95 -7.48
N VAL A 121 14.88 7.22 -6.41
CA VAL A 121 15.93 6.18 -6.43
C VAL A 121 15.49 4.90 -7.16
N GLY A 122 14.22 4.80 -7.57
CA GLY A 122 13.72 3.70 -8.40
C GLY A 122 13.46 2.41 -7.64
N ILE A 123 12.82 2.47 -6.47
CA ILE A 123 12.58 1.28 -5.63
C ILE A 123 11.51 0.31 -6.16
N ILE A 124 10.60 0.77 -7.01
CA ILE A 124 9.43 -0.02 -7.45
C ILE A 124 9.84 -1.37 -8.05
N PRO A 125 10.77 -1.47 -9.02
CA PRO A 125 11.16 -2.76 -9.60
C PRO A 125 11.69 -3.77 -8.57
N ASP A 126 12.42 -3.28 -7.56
CA ASP A 126 12.96 -4.11 -6.48
C ASP A 126 11.85 -4.64 -5.56
N LEU A 127 10.86 -3.80 -5.19
CA LEU A 127 9.68 -4.26 -4.44
C LEU A 127 8.87 -5.31 -5.21
N LEU A 128 8.69 -5.10 -6.51
CA LEU A 128 7.99 -6.06 -7.36
C LEU A 128 8.77 -7.39 -7.46
N SER A 129 10.11 -7.35 -7.46
CA SER A 129 10.93 -8.55 -7.40
C SER A 129 10.77 -9.29 -6.06
N VAL A 130 10.73 -8.56 -4.95
CA VAL A 130 10.51 -9.11 -3.60
C VAL A 130 9.12 -9.77 -3.51
N LEU A 131 8.06 -9.07 -3.93
CA LEU A 131 6.69 -9.60 -3.95
C LEU A 131 6.55 -10.87 -4.79
N ARG A 132 7.16 -10.91 -5.99
CA ARG A 132 7.13 -12.12 -6.84
C ARG A 132 7.82 -13.31 -6.18
N ARG A 133 8.87 -13.07 -5.39
CA ARG A 133 9.64 -14.12 -4.72
C ARG A 133 8.96 -14.63 -3.46
N PHE A 134 8.38 -13.73 -2.67
CA PHE A 134 7.81 -14.01 -1.36
C PHE A 134 6.31 -13.74 -1.32
N LEU A 135 5.60 -14.16 -2.38
CA LEU A 135 4.15 -13.96 -2.52
C LEU A 135 3.35 -14.61 -1.38
N HIS A 136 3.92 -15.65 -0.76
CA HIS A 136 3.33 -16.37 0.37
C HIS A 136 3.56 -15.69 1.74
N ASN A 137 4.45 -14.70 1.82
CA ASN A 137 4.79 -14.03 3.07
C ASN A 137 3.86 -12.85 3.33
N ASP A 138 3.02 -13.01 4.35
CA ASP A 138 1.98 -12.06 4.73
C ASP A 138 2.53 -10.65 5.03
N GLN A 139 3.62 -10.56 5.78
CA GLN A 139 4.18 -9.29 6.21
C GLN A 139 4.80 -8.53 5.04
N ILE A 140 5.57 -9.22 4.19
CA ILE A 140 6.13 -8.64 2.97
C ILE A 140 5.01 -8.14 2.05
N CYS A 141 3.98 -8.96 1.82
CA CYS A 141 2.86 -8.59 0.97
C CYS A 141 2.11 -7.37 1.50
N PHE A 142 1.79 -7.35 2.79
CA PHE A 142 1.16 -6.22 3.46
C PHE A 142 1.98 -4.94 3.31
N SER A 143 3.27 -4.99 3.66
CA SER A 143 4.15 -3.82 3.67
C SER A 143 4.45 -3.31 2.26
N CYS A 144 4.77 -4.17 1.31
CA CYS A 144 5.05 -3.75 -0.07
C CYS A 144 3.81 -3.13 -0.74
N CYS A 145 2.62 -3.68 -0.53
CA CYS A 145 1.38 -3.05 -1.02
C CYS A 145 1.17 -1.66 -0.39
N GLY A 146 1.46 -1.51 0.90
CA GLY A 146 1.42 -0.20 1.58
C GLY A 146 2.40 0.80 0.98
N VAL A 147 3.64 0.38 0.70
CA VAL A 147 4.63 1.23 -0.01
C VAL A 147 4.11 1.60 -1.40
N LEU A 148 3.65 0.63 -2.20
CA LEU A 148 3.14 0.88 -3.55
C LEU A 148 1.96 1.88 -3.55
N TRP A 149 1.07 1.80 -2.57
CA TRP A 149 0.01 2.79 -2.40
C TRP A 149 0.58 4.20 -2.18
N SER A 150 1.50 4.37 -1.23
CA SER A 150 2.15 5.66 -0.96
C SER A 150 2.85 6.24 -2.19
N LEU A 151 3.60 5.41 -2.93
CA LEU A 151 4.33 5.83 -4.12
C LEU A 151 3.41 6.17 -5.30
N ALA A 152 2.24 5.55 -5.39
CA ALA A 152 1.27 5.81 -6.44
C ALA A 152 0.42 7.07 -6.15
N VAL A 153 0.22 7.44 -4.88
CA VAL A 153 -0.51 8.65 -4.50
C VAL A 153 0.35 9.92 -4.59
N SER A 154 1.68 9.82 -4.41
CA SER A 154 2.59 10.97 -4.51
C SER A 154 2.45 11.71 -5.86
N GLU A 155 2.38 13.04 -5.83
CA GLU A 155 2.09 13.90 -7.00
C GLU A 155 3.20 13.91 -8.07
N ASP A 156 4.37 13.35 -7.76
CA ASP A 156 5.54 13.42 -8.63
C ASP A 156 5.37 12.58 -9.91
N ASN A 157 5.87 13.09 -11.05
CA ASN A 157 5.80 12.46 -12.38
C ASN A 157 6.63 11.17 -12.42
N ALA A 158 6.10 10.08 -11.86
CA ALA A 158 6.66 8.75 -12.05
C ALA A 158 6.75 8.45 -13.55
N ASP A 159 7.71 7.58 -13.89
CA ASP A 159 7.53 6.78 -15.09
C ASP A 159 6.26 5.92 -14.91
N GLN A 160 5.19 6.33 -15.60
CA GLN A 160 3.90 5.65 -15.57
C GLN A 160 4.03 4.19 -15.99
N ALA A 161 4.99 3.83 -16.84
CA ALA A 161 5.25 2.45 -17.23
C ALA A 161 5.79 1.61 -16.06
N VAL A 162 6.63 2.22 -15.20
CA VAL A 162 7.14 1.55 -13.99
C VAL A 162 6.00 1.31 -13.00
N LEU A 163 5.12 2.30 -12.78
CA LEU A 163 3.94 2.11 -11.93
C LEU A 163 2.97 1.08 -12.52
N ALA A 164 2.72 1.10 -13.84
CA ALA A 164 1.89 0.11 -14.53
C ALA A 164 2.39 -1.32 -14.33
N SER A 165 3.71 -1.52 -14.26
CA SER A 165 4.28 -2.85 -13.99
C SER A 165 3.91 -3.43 -12.62
N ALA A 166 3.42 -2.61 -11.68
CA ALA A 166 2.96 -3.04 -10.37
C ALA A 166 1.57 -3.69 -10.39
N VAL A 167 0.69 -3.33 -11.33
CA VAL A 167 -0.69 -3.84 -11.42
C VAL A 167 -0.76 -5.37 -11.38
N PRO A 168 -0.07 -6.13 -12.27
CA PRO A 168 -0.16 -7.60 -12.26
C PRO A 168 0.40 -8.24 -10.99
N VAL A 169 1.41 -7.63 -10.37
CA VAL A 169 2.02 -8.16 -9.14
C VAL A 169 1.11 -7.92 -7.94
N THR A 170 0.52 -6.73 -7.82
CA THR A 170 -0.45 -6.42 -6.77
C THR A 170 -1.71 -7.26 -6.91
N SER A 171 -2.18 -7.50 -8.14
CA SER A 171 -3.28 -8.44 -8.40
C SER A 171 -2.92 -9.87 -7.98
N ALA A 172 -1.69 -10.33 -8.21
CA ALA A 172 -1.26 -11.64 -7.72
C ALA A 172 -1.25 -11.71 -6.18
N VAL A 173 -0.83 -10.65 -5.49
CA VAL A 173 -0.89 -10.56 -4.01
C VAL A 173 -2.33 -10.65 -3.52
N LEU A 174 -3.24 -9.87 -4.12
CA LEU A 174 -4.66 -9.91 -3.74
C LEU A 174 -5.26 -11.30 -3.97
N GLN A 175 -4.89 -11.96 -5.08
CA GLN A 175 -5.39 -13.29 -5.40
C GLN A 175 -4.90 -14.38 -4.44
N GLU A 176 -3.62 -14.35 -4.06
CA GLU A 176 -3.05 -15.29 -3.07
C GLU A 176 -3.71 -15.09 -1.70
N HIS A 177 -3.92 -13.83 -1.30
CA HIS A 177 -4.33 -13.46 0.05
C HIS A 177 -5.80 -13.08 0.17
N LEU A 178 -6.68 -13.61 -0.69
CA LEU A 178 -8.11 -13.29 -0.68
C LEU A 178 -8.78 -13.54 0.68
N GLN A 179 -8.32 -14.52 1.46
CA GLN A 179 -8.88 -14.81 2.79
C GLN A 179 -8.20 -14.02 3.92
N ASN A 180 -7.02 -13.44 3.69
CA ASN A 180 -6.37 -12.57 4.66
C ASN A 180 -6.83 -11.13 4.44
N GLY A 181 -7.90 -10.75 5.12
CA GLY A 181 -8.52 -9.44 4.96
C GLY A 181 -7.60 -8.24 5.20
N VAL A 182 -6.52 -8.38 5.98
CA VAL A 182 -5.55 -7.29 6.21
C VAL A 182 -4.69 -7.07 4.97
N ILE A 183 -4.20 -8.15 4.35
CA ILE A 183 -3.39 -8.07 3.13
C ILE A 183 -4.26 -7.70 1.94
N ALA A 184 -5.45 -8.29 1.82
CA ALA A 184 -6.41 -7.96 0.78
C ALA A 184 -6.80 -6.47 0.83
N GLU A 185 -6.96 -5.89 2.03
CA GLU A 185 -7.19 -4.44 2.19
C GLU A 185 -6.02 -3.62 1.67
N SER A 186 -4.78 -3.99 2.03
CA SER A 186 -3.57 -3.30 1.57
C SER A 186 -3.42 -3.38 0.04
N ALA A 187 -3.65 -4.56 -0.54
CA ALA A 187 -3.59 -4.77 -1.98
C ALA A 187 -4.70 -4.01 -2.73
N CYS A 188 -5.94 -4.00 -2.23
CA CYS A 188 -7.03 -3.19 -2.77
C CYS A 188 -6.70 -1.69 -2.73
N SER A 189 -6.04 -1.23 -1.66
CA SER A 189 -5.58 0.16 -1.55
C SER A 189 -4.59 0.48 -2.66
N ALA A 190 -3.55 -0.34 -2.83
CA ALA A 190 -2.56 -0.16 -3.88
C ALA A 190 -3.19 -0.19 -5.29
N LEU A 191 -4.08 -1.15 -5.57
CA LEU A 191 -4.81 -1.21 -6.85
C LEU A 191 -5.68 0.02 -7.10
N TRP A 192 -6.32 0.57 -6.05
CA TRP A 192 -7.06 1.82 -6.17
C TRP A 192 -6.15 2.98 -6.59
N ALA A 193 -5.01 3.16 -5.91
CA ALA A 193 -4.06 4.21 -6.26
C ALA A 193 -3.50 4.05 -7.68
N LEU A 194 -3.15 2.83 -8.10
CA LEU A 194 -2.70 2.54 -9.46
C LEU A 194 -3.81 2.82 -10.50
N ALA A 195 -5.06 2.49 -10.20
CA ALA A 195 -6.19 2.81 -11.07
C ALA A 195 -6.45 4.31 -11.19
N LEU A 196 -6.30 5.08 -10.10
CA LEU A 196 -6.38 6.53 -10.14
C LEU A 196 -5.31 7.14 -11.07
N GLN A 197 -4.10 6.58 -11.06
CA GLN A 197 -3.00 6.97 -11.94
C GLN A 197 -3.15 6.46 -13.39
N GLY A 198 -4.25 5.76 -13.72
CA GLY A 198 -4.48 5.23 -15.07
C GLY A 198 -3.41 4.22 -15.50
N CYS A 199 -2.88 3.44 -14.56
CA CYS A 199 -1.77 2.51 -14.80
C CYS A 199 -2.20 1.15 -15.39
N LEU A 200 -3.50 0.92 -15.57
CA LEU A 200 -4.01 -0.34 -16.11
C LEU A 200 -4.04 -0.32 -17.64
N ALA A 201 -3.64 -1.43 -18.27
CA ALA A 201 -3.86 -1.65 -19.69
C ALA A 201 -5.28 -2.15 -19.94
N ASP A 202 -5.74 -2.10 -21.20
CA ASP A 202 -7.07 -2.56 -21.61
C ASP A 202 -7.35 -4.02 -21.18
N SER A 203 -6.33 -4.88 -21.20
CA SER A 203 -6.41 -6.27 -20.77
C SER A 203 -6.57 -6.47 -19.26
N ASP A 204 -6.28 -5.45 -18.46
CA ASP A 204 -6.24 -5.57 -16.99
C ASP A 204 -7.58 -5.22 -16.33
N TYR A 205 -8.45 -4.47 -17.01
CA TYR A 205 -9.70 -3.96 -16.42
C TYR A 205 -10.66 -5.07 -15.97
N GLU A 206 -10.98 -6.02 -16.85
CA GLU A 206 -11.88 -7.14 -16.55
C GLU A 206 -11.34 -8.03 -15.40
N PRO A 207 -10.11 -8.59 -15.49
CA PRO A 207 -9.61 -9.47 -14.43
C PRO A 207 -9.42 -8.73 -13.10
N THR A 208 -8.99 -7.47 -13.11
CA THR A 208 -8.84 -6.69 -11.87
C THR A 208 -10.19 -6.39 -11.24
N ALA A 209 -11.22 -6.03 -12.04
CA ALA A 209 -12.58 -5.84 -11.53
C ALA A 209 -13.15 -7.12 -10.91
N ALA A 210 -13.01 -8.26 -11.59
CA ALA A 210 -13.43 -9.56 -11.07
C ALA A 210 -12.73 -9.91 -9.74
N LEU A 211 -11.43 -9.66 -9.65
CA LEU A 211 -10.65 -9.94 -8.45
C LEU A 211 -11.05 -9.03 -7.27
N LEU A 212 -11.35 -7.76 -7.52
CA LEU A 212 -11.86 -6.84 -6.49
C LEU A 212 -13.23 -7.30 -5.98
N LEU A 213 -14.12 -7.78 -6.85
CA LEU A 213 -15.41 -8.36 -6.44
C LEU A 213 -15.23 -9.61 -5.57
N ASP A 214 -14.24 -10.45 -5.90
CA ASP A 214 -13.87 -11.60 -5.07
C ASP A 214 -13.36 -11.18 -3.68
N ALA A 215 -12.53 -10.14 -3.61
CA ALA A 215 -12.04 -9.61 -2.34
C ALA A 215 -13.19 -9.12 -1.44
N LEU A 216 -14.17 -8.42 -2.03
CA LEU A 216 -15.39 -7.97 -1.34
C LEU A 216 -16.22 -9.14 -0.82
N ARG A 217 -16.33 -10.24 -1.58
CA ARG A 217 -17.06 -11.46 -1.16
C ARG A 217 -16.38 -12.19 -0.01
N MET A 218 -15.05 -12.27 -0.05
CA MET A 218 -14.29 -13.03 0.94
C MET A 218 -14.11 -12.27 2.26
N ASN A 219 -14.21 -10.93 2.24
CA ASN A 219 -14.01 -10.08 3.41
C ASN A 219 -15.14 -9.06 3.61
N PRO A 220 -16.41 -9.49 3.70
CA PRO A 220 -17.55 -8.58 3.69
C PRO A 220 -17.57 -7.67 4.93
N GLU A 221 -17.08 -8.11 6.09
CA GLU A 221 -17.13 -7.33 7.33
C GLU A 221 -16.01 -6.27 7.45
N ARG A 222 -15.01 -6.28 6.55
CA ARG A 222 -13.87 -5.37 6.60
C ARG A 222 -14.21 -4.03 5.93
N THR A 223 -14.70 -3.07 6.70
CA THR A 223 -15.15 -1.75 6.22
C THR A 223 -14.15 -1.05 5.30
N ARG A 224 -12.86 -1.02 5.67
CA ARG A 224 -11.81 -0.35 4.86
C ARG A 224 -11.52 -1.08 3.55
N LEU A 225 -11.50 -2.42 3.55
CA LEU A 225 -11.39 -3.20 2.33
C LEU A 225 -12.57 -2.93 1.40
N VAL A 226 -13.80 -2.90 1.95
CA VAL A 226 -15.00 -2.60 1.18
C VAL A 226 -14.93 -1.22 0.56
N GLN A 227 -14.56 -0.21 1.35
CA GLN A 227 -14.35 1.15 0.87
C GLN A 227 -13.32 1.20 -0.28
N ASN A 228 -12.11 0.69 -0.05
CA ASN A 228 -11.02 0.79 -1.01
C ASN A 228 -11.27 -0.06 -2.26
N GLY A 229 -11.87 -1.24 -2.11
CA GLY A 229 -12.29 -2.09 -3.22
C GLY A 229 -13.35 -1.42 -4.09
N CYS A 230 -14.34 -0.74 -3.50
CA CYS A 230 -15.34 0.01 -4.25
C CYS A 230 -14.74 1.24 -4.96
N LEU A 231 -13.81 1.95 -4.32
CA LEU A 231 -13.11 3.09 -4.94
C LEU A 231 -12.17 2.65 -6.07
N ALA A 232 -11.52 1.49 -5.94
CA ALA A 232 -10.78 0.85 -7.01
C ALA A 232 -11.71 0.54 -8.19
N LEU A 233 -12.82 -0.17 -7.95
CA LEU A 233 -13.83 -0.48 -8.98
C LEU A 233 -14.35 0.80 -9.66
N ALA A 234 -14.68 1.84 -8.89
CA ALA A 234 -15.15 3.11 -9.46
C ALA A 234 -14.09 3.74 -10.38
N SER A 235 -12.82 3.68 -9.98
CA SER A 235 -11.70 4.18 -10.77
C SER A 235 -11.50 3.38 -12.06
N LEU A 236 -11.70 2.06 -12.03
CA LEU A 236 -11.67 1.20 -13.22
C LEU A 236 -12.83 1.52 -14.17
N VAL A 237 -14.04 1.58 -13.64
CA VAL A 237 -15.28 1.87 -14.39
C VAL A 237 -15.20 3.24 -15.05
N ARG A 238 -14.67 4.25 -14.37
CA ARG A 238 -14.47 5.60 -14.93
C ARG A 238 -13.66 5.59 -16.23
N LEU A 239 -12.71 4.66 -16.37
CA LEU A 239 -11.78 4.59 -17.49
C LEU A 239 -12.17 3.54 -18.55
N SER A 240 -12.97 2.53 -18.20
CA SER A 240 -13.26 1.40 -19.10
C SER A 240 -14.67 0.82 -18.92
N GLU A 241 -15.40 0.73 -20.03
CA GLU A 241 -16.71 0.05 -20.09
C GLU A 241 -16.58 -1.44 -19.74
N THR A 242 -15.45 -2.05 -20.11
CA THR A 242 -15.17 -3.46 -19.82
C THR A 242 -15.19 -3.74 -18.31
N ALA A 243 -14.70 -2.82 -17.48
CA ALA A 243 -14.77 -2.96 -16.03
C ALA A 243 -16.22 -2.89 -15.52
N ALA A 244 -17.05 -2.02 -16.11
CA ALA A 244 -18.47 -1.90 -15.76
C ALA A 244 -19.24 -3.18 -16.13
N LEU A 245 -18.98 -3.72 -17.33
CA LEU A 245 -19.55 -4.97 -17.79
C LEU A 245 -19.07 -6.16 -16.93
N ALA A 246 -17.82 -6.17 -16.48
CA ALA A 246 -17.30 -7.20 -15.57
C ALA A 246 -18.07 -7.25 -14.24
N ILE A 247 -18.48 -6.10 -13.71
CA ILE A 247 -19.33 -6.03 -12.51
C ILE A 247 -20.74 -6.56 -12.77
N LEU A 248 -21.31 -6.24 -13.93
CA LEU A 248 -22.67 -6.67 -14.28
C LEU A 248 -22.77 -8.16 -14.61
N LEU A 249 -21.82 -8.64 -15.41
CA LEU A 249 -21.76 -9.99 -15.96
C LEU A 249 -20.95 -10.94 -15.08
N ASP A 250 -20.71 -10.55 -13.83
CA ASP A 250 -19.91 -11.32 -12.89
C ASP A 250 -20.39 -12.79 -12.82
N SER A 251 -19.45 -13.67 -13.14
CA SER A 251 -19.68 -15.13 -13.27
C SER A 251 -20.12 -15.78 -11.95
N LYS A 252 -19.86 -15.15 -10.80
CA LYS A 252 -20.15 -15.67 -9.46
C LYS A 252 -21.46 -15.11 -8.87
N GLY A 253 -22.27 -14.47 -9.71
CA GLY A 253 -23.54 -13.85 -9.34
C GLY A 253 -23.54 -12.36 -9.66
N SER A 254 -24.64 -11.68 -9.39
CA SER A 254 -24.76 -10.26 -9.75
C SER A 254 -23.85 -9.37 -8.88
N GLY A 255 -22.84 -8.72 -9.49
CA GLY A 255 -22.01 -7.72 -8.80
C GLY A 255 -22.84 -6.55 -8.26
N THR A 256 -23.98 -6.22 -8.89
CA THR A 256 -24.92 -5.23 -8.36
C THR A 256 -25.63 -5.69 -7.08
N GLU A 257 -25.91 -6.99 -6.94
CA GLU A 257 -26.44 -7.54 -5.68
C GLU A 257 -25.37 -7.54 -4.59
N LEU A 258 -24.11 -7.79 -4.95
CA LEU A 258 -22.98 -7.66 -4.02
C LEU A 258 -22.86 -6.22 -3.51
N ILE A 259 -22.96 -5.21 -4.39
CA ILE A 259 -22.94 -3.78 -4.03
C ILE A 259 -24.06 -3.46 -3.03
N LYS A 260 -25.29 -3.92 -3.28
CA LYS A 260 -26.41 -3.75 -2.32
C LYS A 260 -26.13 -4.44 -0.99
N HIS A 261 -25.65 -5.68 -1.03
CA HIS A 261 -25.34 -6.44 0.17
C HIS A 261 -24.29 -5.71 1.03
N GLN A 262 -23.22 -5.21 0.40
CA GLN A 262 -22.19 -4.44 1.09
C GLN A 262 -22.73 -3.15 1.70
N TYR A 263 -23.60 -2.42 1.00
CA TYR A 263 -24.27 -1.26 1.58
C TYR A 263 -25.07 -1.63 2.83
N HIS A 264 -25.91 -2.66 2.75
CA HIS A 264 -26.76 -3.05 3.87
C HIS A 264 -25.96 -3.56 5.07
N LEU A 265 -24.82 -4.21 4.84
CA LEU A 265 -23.92 -4.65 5.90
C LEU A 265 -23.23 -3.46 6.59
N HIS A 266 -22.89 -2.42 5.84
CA HIS A 266 -22.19 -1.22 6.32
C HIS A 266 -23.07 0.03 6.29
N SER A 267 -24.36 -0.10 6.56
CA SER A 267 -25.34 0.98 6.33
C SER A 267 -25.02 2.24 7.11
N HIS A 268 -24.35 2.10 8.27
CA HIS A 268 -23.98 3.22 9.14
C HIS A 268 -22.62 3.84 8.84
N GLU A 269 -21.88 3.33 7.85
CA GLU A 269 -20.53 3.78 7.51
C GLU A 269 -20.58 4.78 6.34
N PRO A 270 -20.43 6.10 6.58
CA PRO A 270 -20.58 7.11 5.54
C PRO A 270 -19.58 6.92 4.38
N ARG A 271 -18.34 6.54 4.71
CA ARG A 271 -17.28 6.34 3.73
C ARG A 271 -17.55 5.17 2.79
N VAL A 272 -18.23 4.13 3.26
CA VAL A 272 -18.65 3.01 2.41
C VAL A 272 -19.80 3.44 1.51
N ALA A 273 -20.77 4.18 2.06
CA ALA A 273 -21.87 4.73 1.26
C ALA A 273 -21.37 5.67 0.15
N GLU A 274 -20.43 6.56 0.46
CA GLU A 274 -19.78 7.45 -0.51
C GLU A 274 -19.05 6.67 -1.61
N ALA A 275 -18.26 5.66 -1.25
CA ALA A 275 -17.54 4.83 -2.21
C ALA A 275 -18.49 4.07 -3.16
N LEU A 276 -19.57 3.50 -2.62
CA LEU A 276 -20.60 2.80 -3.40
C LEU A 276 -21.38 3.77 -4.29
N CYS A 277 -21.70 4.97 -3.80
CA CYS A 277 -22.32 6.03 -4.59
C CYS A 277 -21.43 6.48 -5.75
N LEU A 278 -20.13 6.64 -5.52
CA LEU A 278 -19.18 6.94 -6.58
C LEU A 278 -19.14 5.81 -7.62
N LEU A 279 -19.03 4.55 -7.19
CA LEU A 279 -19.08 3.41 -8.10
C LEU A 279 -20.36 3.40 -8.95
N MET A 280 -21.52 3.57 -8.31
CA MET A 280 -22.81 3.62 -9.02
C MET A 280 -22.87 4.79 -10.01
N LYS A 281 -22.36 5.96 -9.64
CA LYS A 281 -22.28 7.13 -10.50
C LYS A 281 -21.43 6.86 -11.74
N GLU A 282 -20.26 6.24 -11.57
CA GLU A 282 -19.40 5.89 -12.71
C GLU A 282 -20.05 4.79 -13.57
N MET A 283 -20.75 3.82 -12.97
CA MET A 283 -21.44 2.75 -13.72
C MET A 283 -22.55 3.27 -14.65
N VAL A 284 -23.33 4.28 -14.22
CA VAL A 284 -24.45 4.81 -15.02
C VAL A 284 -24.00 5.66 -16.21
N GLN A 285 -22.69 5.88 -16.41
CA GLN A 285 -22.18 6.56 -17.60
C GLN A 285 -22.33 5.72 -18.88
N TYR A 286 -22.53 4.41 -18.74
CA TYR A 286 -22.72 3.47 -19.85
C TYR A 286 -24.19 3.07 -19.97
N ASP A 287 -24.78 3.23 -21.15
CA ASP A 287 -26.22 3.05 -21.37
C ASP A 287 -26.69 1.62 -21.08
N GLU A 288 -25.94 0.61 -21.53
CA GLU A 288 -26.25 -0.80 -21.27
C GLU A 288 -26.23 -1.10 -19.76
N VAL A 289 -25.27 -0.50 -19.06
CA VAL A 289 -25.11 -0.67 -17.61
C VAL A 289 -26.24 0.00 -16.85
N MET A 290 -26.61 1.20 -17.26
CA MET A 290 -27.74 1.96 -16.70
C MET A 290 -29.05 1.18 -16.79
N LEU A 291 -29.33 0.53 -17.93
CA LEU A 291 -30.53 -0.28 -18.12
C LEU A 291 -30.58 -1.46 -17.16
N ASN A 292 -29.44 -2.14 -16.96
CA ASN A 292 -29.33 -3.23 -16.00
C ASN A 292 -29.55 -2.73 -14.56
N MET A 293 -28.91 -1.63 -14.16
CA MET A 293 -29.06 -1.05 -12.82
C MET A 293 -30.52 -0.68 -12.51
N ARG A 294 -31.27 -0.16 -13.49
CA ARG A 294 -32.72 0.09 -13.35
C ARG A 294 -33.51 -1.20 -13.18
N SER A 295 -33.18 -2.26 -13.94
CA SER A 295 -33.83 -3.56 -13.78
C SER A 295 -33.62 -4.15 -12.37
N GLN A 296 -32.46 -3.88 -11.78
CA GLN A 296 -32.10 -4.28 -10.42
C GLN A 296 -32.63 -3.31 -9.35
N LYS A 297 -33.35 -2.25 -9.70
CA LYS A 297 -33.92 -1.28 -8.76
C LYS A 297 -32.88 -0.54 -7.90
N MET A 298 -31.70 -0.25 -8.45
CA MET A 298 -30.63 0.48 -7.74
C MET A 298 -31.06 1.90 -7.30
N GLU A 299 -32.09 2.48 -7.94
CA GLU A 299 -32.67 3.76 -7.52
C GLU A 299 -33.25 3.73 -6.10
N LYS A 300 -33.69 2.56 -5.63
CA LYS A 300 -34.17 2.39 -4.24
C LYS A 300 -33.03 2.50 -3.25
N LEU A 301 -31.91 1.82 -3.55
CA LEU A 301 -30.69 1.88 -2.75
C LEU A 301 -30.18 3.33 -2.63
N LEU A 302 -30.13 4.07 -3.74
CA LEU A 302 -29.74 5.49 -3.74
C LEU A 302 -30.68 6.35 -2.89
N SER A 303 -31.99 6.06 -2.92
CA SER A 303 -32.98 6.78 -2.10
C SER A 303 -32.80 6.47 -0.62
N GLU A 304 -32.49 5.23 -0.27
CA GLU A 304 -32.17 4.79 1.10
C GLU A 304 -30.89 5.46 1.61
N ILE A 305 -29.82 5.47 0.82
CA ILE A 305 -28.57 6.18 1.14
C ILE A 305 -28.84 7.65 1.39
N LYS A 306 -29.57 8.32 0.50
CA LYS A 306 -29.92 9.73 0.64
C LYS A 306 -30.75 10.02 1.89
N PHE A 307 -31.64 9.11 2.28
CA PHE A 307 -32.43 9.25 3.50
C PHE A 307 -31.55 9.11 4.74
N GLN A 308 -30.60 8.17 4.71
CA GLN A 308 -29.70 7.89 5.82
C GLN A 308 -28.61 8.96 5.98
N PHE A 309 -28.12 9.53 4.89
CA PHE A 309 -27.09 10.57 4.86
C PHE A 309 -27.58 11.80 4.06
N PRO A 310 -28.47 12.62 4.64
CA PRO A 310 -29.11 13.74 3.93
C PRO A 310 -28.19 14.96 3.67
N PHE A 311 -26.95 14.95 4.18
CA PHE A 311 -26.00 16.07 4.10
C PHE A 311 -24.63 15.70 3.49
N SER A 312 -24.48 14.48 2.96
CA SER A 312 -23.29 14.04 2.20
C SER A 312 -23.55 14.05 0.70
#